data_AF-A0A150PQ85-F1
#
_entry.id   AF-A0A150PQ85-F1
#
_cell.length_a   1.000
_cell.length_b   1.000
_cell.length_c   1.000
_cell.angle_alpha   90.00
_cell.angle_beta   90.00
_cell.angle_gamma   90.00
#
_symmetry.space_group_name_H-M   'P 1'
#
loop_
_entity.id
_entity.type
_entity.pdbx_description
1 polymer ?
#
loop_
_entity_poly.entity_id
_entity_poly.type
_entity_poly.pdbx_seq_one_letter_code
_entity_poly.pdbx_strand_id
1 'polypeptide(L)'
;MNRPLLFAAITSIMAAGCGAGLEATARAGHPRPAASEAAAEARREVAQRAKGDADESSPDAEETAGARQPGDYVAYRFSGSFRKTPLLLTQRVVAREGDVLVVDVTLEGDKETEALRVRMSDAPSRRGEILDAAWIDDDGSERPATLAAYDKMMAKTALAADENEEVLGTEAVNVEVGGAPLACNKTSFRVRIGKTKATMRTLQSDDFVWGDVGGEITAEDGRVLYRAELIDRGHTDAPQRAAGAWRAAPHPEPRPATVAQSAYAEEEEDD
;
A
#
# COMPACT_ATOMS: atom_id res chain seq x y z
N MET A 1 -37.46 21.90 58.86
CA MET A 1 -37.74 21.44 57.49
C MET A 1 -36.80 20.26 57.23
N ASN A 2 -37.09 19.07 57.75
CA ASN A 2 -38.04 18.02 57.31
C ASN A 2 -37.65 17.36 55.98
N ARG A 3 -37.17 16.11 56.07
CA ARG A 3 -37.26 15.02 55.06
C ARG A 3 -38.74 14.56 54.96
N PRO A 4 -39.12 13.47 54.25
CA PRO A 4 -38.94 13.01 52.86
C PRO A 4 -40.31 12.60 52.21
N LEU A 5 -40.25 11.85 51.09
CA LEU A 5 -41.28 10.97 50.46
C LEU A 5 -42.32 11.60 49.51
N LEU A 6 -42.39 11.07 48.27
CA LEU A 6 -43.62 10.42 47.77
C LEU A 6 -43.39 9.66 46.44
N PHE A 7 -43.82 8.40 46.46
CA PHE A 7 -44.12 7.54 45.33
C PHE A 7 -45.26 8.13 44.48
N ALA A 8 -45.22 7.93 43.16
CA ALA A 8 -46.43 7.77 42.36
C ALA A 8 -46.12 6.96 41.09
N ALA A 9 -46.57 5.71 41.09
CA ALA A 9 -46.77 4.91 39.90
C ALA A 9 -47.99 5.44 39.13
N ILE A 10 -47.91 5.53 37.81
CA ILE A 10 -49.09 5.65 36.95
C ILE A 10 -49.06 4.49 35.96
N THR A 11 -49.94 3.54 36.25
CA THR A 11 -50.42 2.46 35.41
C THR A 11 -51.36 3.04 34.36
N SER A 12 -51.06 2.89 33.08
CA SER A 12 -52.01 3.16 31.99
C SER A 12 -52.26 1.88 31.20
N ILE A 13 -53.41 1.25 31.46
CA ILE A 13 -54.03 0.23 30.63
C ILE A 13 -55.05 0.95 29.74
N MET A 14 -54.89 0.85 28.42
CA MET A 14 -55.94 1.13 27.45
C MET A 14 -56.03 -0.08 26.52
N ALA A 15 -57.18 -0.74 26.58
CA ALA A 15 -57.59 -1.82 25.70
C ALA A 15 -58.71 -1.33 24.76
N ALA A 16 -58.82 -2.03 23.64
CA ALA A 16 -59.95 -2.13 22.69
C ALA A 16 -59.96 -1.19 21.46
N GLY A 17 -60.14 -1.83 20.29
CA GLY A 17 -60.87 -1.24 19.16
C GLY A 17 -60.32 -1.57 17.78
N CYS A 18 -60.95 -2.52 17.09
CA CYS A 18 -60.62 -3.02 15.74
C CYS A 18 -60.65 -1.96 14.63
N GLY A 19 -59.79 -2.13 13.62
CA GLY A 19 -59.87 -1.39 12.35
C GLY A 19 -58.94 -2.00 11.31
N ALA A 20 -59.50 -2.30 10.14
CA ALA A 20 -58.94 -3.12 9.08
C ALA A 20 -57.70 -2.51 8.38
N GLY A 21 -56.84 -3.42 7.90
CA GLY A 21 -56.17 -3.34 6.59
C GLY A 21 -55.16 -2.22 6.36
N LEU A 22 -53.88 -2.50 6.62
CA LEU A 22 -52.74 -1.89 5.94
C LEU A 22 -51.57 -2.90 5.87
N GLU A 23 -51.63 -3.85 4.94
CA GLU A 23 -50.39 -4.36 4.33
C GLU A 23 -50.10 -3.47 3.12
N ALA A 24 -49.33 -2.43 3.36
CA ALA A 24 -48.81 -1.56 2.32
C ALA A 24 -47.29 -1.56 2.37
N THR A 25 -46.73 -1.87 1.21
CA THR A 25 -45.37 -1.56 0.74
C THR A 25 -44.24 -2.47 1.20
N ALA A 26 -44.04 -3.51 0.38
CA ALA A 26 -42.73 -4.05 0.03
C ALA A 26 -41.67 -2.93 -0.04
N ARG A 27 -40.66 -3.01 0.82
CA ARG A 27 -39.47 -2.17 0.73
C ARG A 27 -38.53 -2.83 -0.26
N ALA A 28 -38.40 -2.17 -1.40
CA ALA A 28 -37.54 -2.49 -2.52
C ALA A 28 -36.15 -2.98 -2.08
N GLY A 29 -35.76 -4.15 -2.61
CA GLY A 29 -34.37 -4.58 -2.63
C GLY A 29 -33.54 -3.48 -3.29
N HIS A 30 -32.45 -3.09 -2.62
CA HIS A 30 -31.41 -2.32 -3.29
C HIS A 30 -30.88 -3.18 -4.45
N PRO A 31 -30.91 -2.68 -5.69
CA PRO A 31 -30.24 -3.35 -6.79
C PRO A 31 -28.75 -3.40 -6.46
N ARG A 32 -28.25 -4.61 -6.27
CA ARG A 32 -26.82 -4.93 -6.25
C ARG A 32 -26.25 -4.38 -7.56
N PRO A 33 -25.26 -3.47 -7.55
CA PRO A 33 -24.76 -2.93 -8.80
C PRO A 33 -24.09 -4.06 -9.59
N ALA A 34 -24.63 -4.34 -10.77
CA ALA A 34 -24.12 -5.32 -11.74
C ALA A 34 -22.62 -5.11 -12.07
N ALA A 35 -22.07 -3.93 -11.76
CA ALA A 35 -20.65 -3.60 -11.90
C ALA A 35 -19.71 -4.39 -10.96
N SER A 36 -20.16 -4.75 -9.75
CA SER A 36 -19.31 -5.53 -8.82
C SER A 36 -19.25 -7.02 -9.17
N GLU A 37 -20.33 -7.53 -9.78
CA GLU A 37 -20.44 -8.90 -10.26
C GLU A 37 -19.67 -9.06 -11.59
N ALA A 38 -19.78 -8.10 -12.51
CA ALA A 38 -18.99 -8.06 -13.74
C ALA A 38 -17.47 -8.00 -13.48
N ALA A 39 -17.02 -7.25 -12.48
CA ALA A 39 -15.60 -7.21 -12.10
C ALA A 39 -15.11 -8.52 -11.46
N ALA A 40 -15.98 -9.23 -10.72
CA ALA A 40 -15.66 -10.54 -10.17
C ALA A 40 -15.69 -11.66 -11.23
N GLU A 41 -16.57 -11.54 -12.22
CA GLU A 41 -16.73 -12.50 -13.32
C GLU A 41 -15.58 -12.38 -14.34
N ALA A 42 -15.17 -11.17 -14.70
CA ALA A 42 -13.97 -10.95 -15.53
C ALA A 42 -12.70 -11.54 -14.88
N ARG A 43 -12.58 -11.45 -13.54
CA ARG A 43 -11.47 -12.08 -12.78
C ARG A 43 -11.51 -13.62 -12.85
N ARG A 44 -12.71 -14.22 -12.88
CA ARG A 44 -12.87 -15.68 -12.95
C ARG A 44 -12.64 -16.23 -14.36
N GLU A 45 -13.06 -15.52 -15.41
CA GLU A 45 -12.90 -15.98 -16.79
C GLU A 45 -11.43 -15.97 -17.24
N VAL A 46 -10.64 -14.97 -16.81
CA VAL A 46 -9.18 -14.93 -17.08
C VAL A 46 -8.46 -16.06 -16.33
N ALA A 47 -8.83 -16.34 -15.08
CA ALA A 47 -8.25 -17.42 -14.29
C ALA A 47 -8.56 -18.83 -14.86
N GLN A 48 -9.69 -19.00 -15.57
CA GLN A 48 -10.06 -20.28 -16.17
C GLN A 48 -9.38 -20.54 -17.52
N ARG A 49 -9.07 -19.50 -18.31
CA ARG A 49 -8.32 -19.67 -19.57
C ARG A 49 -6.84 -20.00 -19.39
N ALA A 50 -6.24 -19.65 -18.24
CA ALA A 50 -4.82 -19.90 -17.96
C ALA A 50 -4.51 -21.30 -17.41
N LYS A 51 -5.52 -22.15 -17.16
CA LYS A 51 -5.36 -23.46 -16.50
C LYS A 51 -5.42 -24.68 -17.45
N GLY A 52 -5.47 -24.47 -18.76
CA GLY A 52 -5.28 -25.54 -19.73
C GLY A 52 -3.80 -25.66 -20.07
N ASP A 53 -3.23 -26.85 -19.85
CA ASP A 53 -1.87 -27.27 -20.18
C ASP A 53 -0.78 -26.98 -19.12
N ALA A 54 -0.74 -27.81 -18.07
CA ALA A 54 0.52 -28.26 -17.49
C ALA A 54 0.37 -29.64 -16.84
N ASP A 55 1.32 -30.49 -17.23
CA ASP A 55 1.42 -31.95 -17.14
C ASP A 55 1.72 -32.47 -15.72
N GLU A 56 1.25 -33.67 -15.42
CA GLU A 56 1.55 -34.45 -14.21
C GLU A 56 3.01 -34.90 -14.21
N SER A 57 3.79 -34.60 -13.16
CA SER A 57 4.74 -35.54 -12.52
C SER A 57 5.61 -34.90 -11.44
N SER A 58 5.33 -35.24 -10.17
CA SER A 58 6.26 -35.70 -9.11
C SER A 58 5.76 -35.24 -7.73
N PRO A 59 5.50 -36.17 -6.78
CA PRO A 59 5.23 -35.84 -5.39
C PRO A 59 6.54 -35.65 -4.63
N ASP A 60 6.51 -34.81 -3.59
CA ASP A 60 7.61 -34.51 -2.65
C ASP A 60 8.63 -33.44 -3.06
N ALA A 61 8.10 -32.24 -3.36
CA ALA A 61 8.68 -30.96 -2.92
C ALA A 61 7.62 -29.85 -3.10
N GLU A 62 6.60 -29.81 -2.24
CA GLU A 62 5.87 -28.54 -1.99
C GLU A 62 6.78 -27.61 -1.17
N GLU A 63 7.91 -27.23 -1.75
CA GLU A 63 8.57 -25.99 -1.40
C GLU A 63 7.53 -24.90 -1.69
N THR A 64 7.17 -24.14 -0.67
CA THR A 64 6.15 -23.08 -0.75
C THR A 64 6.70 -21.97 -1.64
N ALA A 65 6.61 -22.17 -2.95
CA ALA A 65 6.92 -21.18 -3.96
C ALA A 65 6.10 -19.92 -3.62
N GLY A 66 6.80 -18.89 -3.13
CA GLY A 66 6.22 -17.59 -2.79
C GLY A 66 5.90 -17.32 -1.31
N ALA A 67 6.36 -18.13 -0.35
CA ALA A 67 6.25 -17.75 1.07
C ALA A 67 7.38 -16.79 1.47
N ARG A 68 7.03 -15.60 1.96
CA ARG A 68 8.00 -14.61 2.47
C ARG A 68 8.84 -15.18 3.63
N GLN A 69 10.14 -14.97 3.61
CA GLN A 69 11.10 -15.46 4.60
C GLN A 69 11.72 -14.32 5.43
N PRO A 70 12.17 -14.57 6.68
CA PRO A 70 12.99 -13.61 7.41
C PRO A 70 14.17 -13.13 6.56
N GLY A 71 14.38 -11.83 6.49
CA GLY A 71 15.37 -11.21 5.61
C GLY A 71 14.77 -10.65 4.31
N ASP A 72 13.60 -11.11 3.88
CA ASP A 72 12.91 -10.54 2.71
C ASP A 72 12.48 -9.11 2.98
N TYR A 73 12.62 -8.25 1.99
CA TYR A 73 12.17 -6.87 2.06
C TYR A 73 11.66 -6.33 0.73
N VAL A 74 10.84 -5.30 0.83
CA VAL A 74 10.37 -4.46 -0.29
C VAL A 74 10.38 -3.00 0.13
N ALA A 75 10.63 -2.11 -0.84
CA ALA A 75 10.57 -0.67 -0.65
C ALA A 75 9.70 -0.02 -1.74
N TYR A 76 8.73 0.78 -1.30
CA TYR A 76 7.79 1.49 -2.16
C TYR A 76 7.95 3.00 -2.02
N ARG A 77 7.91 3.71 -3.14
CA ARG A 77 7.83 5.16 -3.18
C ARG A 77 6.41 5.61 -3.51
N PHE A 78 5.84 6.48 -2.68
CA PHE A 78 4.54 7.09 -2.89
C PHE A 78 4.69 8.58 -3.22
N SER A 79 4.26 8.99 -4.41
CA SER A 79 4.41 10.34 -4.94
C SER A 79 3.17 10.80 -5.72
N GLY A 80 3.15 12.06 -6.18
CA GLY A 80 2.04 12.63 -6.93
C GLY A 80 1.58 13.95 -6.33
N SER A 81 0.70 14.65 -7.04
CA SER A 81 0.29 16.01 -6.65
C SER A 81 -0.54 16.11 -5.37
N PHE A 82 -1.03 14.98 -4.83
CA PHE A 82 -1.69 14.96 -3.52
C PHE A 82 -0.75 15.26 -2.34
N ARG A 83 0.58 15.23 -2.56
CA ARG A 83 1.59 15.52 -1.55
C ARG A 83 2.77 16.28 -2.14
N LYS A 84 3.49 17.03 -1.31
CA LYS A 84 4.67 17.80 -1.74
C LYS A 84 5.94 16.96 -1.85
N THR A 85 6.17 16.10 -0.86
CA THR A 85 7.35 15.24 -0.78
C THR A 85 6.91 13.77 -0.86
N PRO A 86 7.60 12.92 -1.64
CA PRO A 86 7.32 11.49 -1.65
C PRO A 86 7.47 10.86 -0.25
N LEU A 87 6.77 9.74 -0.01
CA LEU A 87 7.09 8.86 1.11
C LEU A 87 7.82 7.62 0.60
N LEU A 88 8.65 7.08 1.46
CA LEU A 88 9.26 5.76 1.29
C LEU A 88 8.69 4.82 2.35
N LEU A 89 8.03 3.76 1.91
CA LEU A 89 7.58 2.67 2.78
C LEU A 89 8.49 1.47 2.58
N THR A 90 9.15 1.03 3.63
CA THR A 90 9.92 -0.21 3.64
C THR A 90 9.19 -1.24 4.49
N GLN A 91 9.06 -2.46 3.98
CA GLN A 91 8.57 -3.61 4.74
C GLN A 91 9.65 -4.68 4.74
N ARG A 92 10.00 -5.20 5.92
CA ARG A 92 11.01 -6.23 6.08
C ARG A 92 10.51 -7.33 7.00
N VAL A 93 10.58 -8.59 6.56
CA VAL A 93 10.29 -9.72 7.44
C VAL A 93 11.47 -9.91 8.38
N VAL A 94 11.23 -9.82 9.68
CA VAL A 94 12.27 -9.99 10.70
C VAL A 94 12.19 -11.34 11.41
N ALA A 95 11.01 -11.95 11.44
CA ALA A 95 10.83 -13.30 11.98
C ALA A 95 9.59 -13.99 11.39
N ARG A 96 9.54 -15.31 11.55
CA ARG A 96 8.39 -16.16 11.26
C ARG A 96 8.12 -17.04 12.48
N GLU A 97 6.91 -16.96 13.02
CA GLU A 97 6.46 -17.64 14.23
C GLU A 97 5.27 -18.54 13.86
N GLY A 98 5.56 -19.73 13.32
CA GLY A 98 4.53 -20.58 12.72
C GLY A 98 3.83 -19.88 11.56
N ASP A 99 2.52 -19.68 11.70
CA ASP A 99 1.67 -18.99 10.71
C ASP A 99 1.58 -17.46 10.94
N VAL A 100 2.57 -16.87 11.60
CA VAL A 100 2.67 -15.42 11.83
C VAL A 100 3.99 -14.92 11.26
N LEU A 101 3.91 -13.91 10.39
CA LEU A 101 5.05 -13.11 9.95
C LEU A 101 5.19 -11.91 10.87
N VAL A 102 6.41 -11.68 11.34
CA VAL A 102 6.78 -10.45 12.06
C VAL A 102 7.48 -9.56 11.06
N VAL A 103 6.88 -8.39 10.79
CA VAL A 103 7.31 -7.47 9.74
C VAL A 103 7.60 -6.10 10.34
N ASP A 104 8.81 -5.60 10.15
CA ASP A 104 9.15 -4.22 10.44
C ASP A 104 8.71 -3.37 9.26
N VAL A 105 7.85 -2.38 9.53
CA VAL A 105 7.30 -1.45 8.56
C VAL A 105 7.79 -0.06 8.92
N THR A 106 8.53 0.55 8.02
CA THR A 106 9.07 1.91 8.19
C THR A 106 8.47 2.83 7.13
N LEU A 107 7.95 3.96 7.56
CA LEU A 107 7.44 5.01 6.68
C LEU A 107 8.27 6.28 6.88
N GLU A 108 9.06 6.61 5.87
CA GLU A 108 9.91 7.80 5.86
C GLU A 108 9.25 8.90 5.03
N GLY A 109 9.19 10.10 5.60
CA GLY A 109 8.81 11.33 4.90
C GLY A 109 9.84 12.43 5.09
N ASP A 110 9.45 13.67 4.76
CA ASP A 110 10.36 14.83 4.78
C ASP A 110 10.89 15.18 6.18
N LYS A 111 10.08 14.95 7.23
CA LYS A 111 10.37 15.42 8.59
C LYS A 111 10.21 14.37 9.67
N GLU A 112 9.59 13.25 9.34
CA GLU A 112 9.19 12.23 10.30
C GLU A 112 9.49 10.87 9.69
N THR A 113 9.96 9.97 10.54
CA THR A 113 10.09 8.55 10.24
C THR A 113 9.29 7.81 11.31
N GLU A 114 8.36 7.00 10.87
CA GLU A 114 7.55 6.14 11.73
C GLU A 114 7.94 4.69 11.49
N ALA A 115 8.08 3.91 12.57
CA ALA A 115 8.41 2.49 12.47
C ALA A 115 7.46 1.67 13.36
N LEU A 116 6.84 0.66 12.76
CA LEU A 116 5.97 -0.30 13.44
C LEU A 116 6.48 -1.72 13.20
N ARG A 117 6.50 -2.54 14.24
CA ARG A 117 6.58 -3.98 14.12
C ARG A 117 5.17 -4.53 14.08
N VAL A 118 4.87 -5.27 13.02
CA VAL A 118 3.54 -5.76 12.71
C VAL A 118 3.57 -7.27 12.71
N ARG A 119 2.67 -7.89 13.47
CA ARG A 119 2.44 -9.33 13.42
C ARG A 119 1.27 -9.58 12.48
N MET A 120 1.53 -10.30 11.40
CA MET A 120 0.58 -10.54 10.32
C MET A 120 0.38 -12.04 10.13
N SER A 121 -0.85 -12.49 9.95
CA SER A 121 -1.10 -13.90 9.69
C SER A 121 -0.61 -14.30 8.31
N ASP A 122 0.07 -15.44 8.24
CA ASP A 122 0.45 -16.13 7.01
C ASP A 122 -0.37 -17.42 6.80
N ALA A 123 -1.34 -17.69 7.69
CA ALA A 123 -2.24 -18.82 7.56
C ALA A 123 -3.08 -18.71 6.28
N PRO A 124 -3.31 -19.80 5.52
CA PRO A 124 -4.00 -19.75 4.23
C PRO A 124 -5.38 -19.06 4.25
N SER A 125 -6.15 -19.19 5.33
CA SER A 125 -7.51 -18.66 5.44
C SER A 125 -7.60 -17.16 5.75
N ARG A 126 -6.50 -16.57 6.25
CA ARG A 126 -6.46 -15.17 6.70
C ARG A 126 -5.12 -14.49 6.41
N ARG A 127 -4.44 -14.94 5.36
CA ARG A 127 -3.15 -14.40 4.95
C ARG A 127 -3.26 -12.89 4.76
N GLY A 128 -2.37 -12.14 5.39
CA GLY A 128 -2.36 -10.68 5.36
C GLY A 128 -3.16 -10.00 6.47
N GLU A 129 -3.93 -10.73 7.29
CA GLU A 129 -4.63 -10.16 8.44
C GLU A 129 -3.60 -9.65 9.47
N ILE A 130 -3.75 -8.40 9.91
CA ILE A 130 -2.90 -7.82 10.94
C ILE A 130 -3.42 -8.22 12.32
N LEU A 131 -2.60 -8.94 13.07
CA LEU A 131 -2.92 -9.50 14.37
C LEU A 131 -2.53 -8.56 15.51
N ASP A 132 -1.40 -7.86 15.36
CA ASP A 132 -0.84 -6.98 16.38
C ASP A 132 0.11 -5.94 15.75
N ALA A 133 0.31 -4.81 16.45
CA ALA A 133 1.24 -3.77 16.06
C ALA A 133 1.91 -3.13 17.28
N ALA A 134 3.21 -2.85 17.18
CA ALA A 134 4.00 -2.15 18.18
C ALA A 134 4.86 -1.06 17.52
N TRP A 135 5.02 0.10 18.15
CA TRP A 135 6.01 1.09 17.75
C TRP A 135 7.41 0.55 17.98
N ILE A 136 8.32 0.85 17.05
CA ILE A 136 9.74 0.57 17.19
C ILE A 136 10.44 1.89 17.51
N ASP A 137 11.12 1.97 18.65
CA ASP A 137 11.98 3.10 18.99
C ASP A 137 13.37 2.96 18.36
N ASP A 138 14.18 4.02 18.41
CA ASP A 138 15.51 4.08 17.76
C ASP A 138 16.49 2.99 18.25
N ASP A 139 16.30 2.47 19.47
CA ASP A 139 17.10 1.38 20.04
C ASP A 139 16.58 -0.02 19.64
N GLY A 140 15.51 -0.08 18.86
CA GLY A 140 14.85 -1.31 18.41
C GLY A 140 13.86 -1.90 19.42
N SER A 141 13.58 -1.20 20.53
CA SER A 141 12.61 -1.65 21.52
C SER A 141 11.16 -1.46 21.03
N GLU A 142 10.29 -2.38 21.42
CA GLU A 142 8.86 -2.33 21.12
C GLU A 142 8.11 -1.53 22.18
N ARG A 143 7.36 -0.51 21.76
CA ARG A 143 6.35 0.15 22.60
C ARG A 143 4.95 -0.18 22.10
N PRO A 144 3.95 -0.29 22.99
CA PRO A 144 2.58 -0.60 22.58
C PRO A 144 2.03 0.34 21.51
N ALA A 145 1.44 -0.22 20.45
CA ALA A 145 0.64 0.50 19.48
C ALA A 145 -0.74 -0.16 19.35
N THR A 146 -1.65 0.48 18.62
CA THR A 146 -2.96 -0.10 18.29
C THR A 146 -2.99 -0.47 16.82
N LEU A 147 -3.88 -1.38 16.41
CA LEU A 147 -4.12 -1.64 14.98
C LEU A 147 -4.51 -0.35 14.23
N ALA A 148 -5.25 0.54 14.88
CA ALA A 148 -5.58 1.86 14.32
C ALA A 148 -4.35 2.75 14.06
N ALA A 149 -3.25 2.57 14.81
CA ALA A 149 -1.99 3.26 14.54
C ALA A 149 -1.36 2.76 13.23
N TYR A 150 -1.36 1.44 13.01
CA TYR A 150 -0.95 0.84 11.74
C TYR A 150 -1.82 1.34 10.59
N ASP A 151 -3.15 1.28 10.72
CA ASP A 151 -4.07 1.75 9.68
C ASP A 151 -3.85 3.23 9.35
N LYS A 152 -3.62 4.07 10.36
CA LYS A 152 -3.31 5.49 10.18
C LYS A 152 -1.99 5.70 9.45
N MET A 153 -0.96 4.89 9.74
CA MET A 153 0.32 4.94 9.04
C MET A 153 0.14 4.57 7.56
N MET A 154 -0.54 3.44 7.28
CA MET A 154 -0.80 2.99 5.91
C MET A 154 -1.73 3.93 5.14
N ALA A 155 -2.68 4.59 5.79
CA ALA A 155 -3.54 5.58 5.15
C ALA A 155 -2.75 6.78 4.57
N LYS A 156 -1.54 7.07 5.09
CA LYS A 156 -0.66 8.13 4.55
C LYS A 156 -0.11 7.80 3.17
N THR A 157 -0.13 6.52 2.78
CA THR A 157 0.35 6.04 1.48
C THR A 157 -0.77 5.81 0.48
N ALA A 158 -2.03 6.04 0.84
CA ALA A 158 -3.17 5.74 -0.01
C ALA A 158 -3.79 7.01 -0.64
N LEU A 159 -4.21 6.89 -1.90
CA LEU A 159 -5.21 7.76 -2.52
C LEU A 159 -6.29 6.88 -3.14
N ALA A 160 -7.50 6.94 -2.60
CA ALA A 160 -8.64 6.18 -3.11
C ALA A 160 -9.38 6.96 -4.19
N ALA A 161 -9.83 6.27 -5.23
CA ALA A 161 -10.86 6.78 -6.11
C ALA A 161 -12.23 6.70 -5.43
N ASP A 162 -13.08 7.70 -5.69
CA ASP A 162 -14.45 7.72 -5.17
C ASP A 162 -15.33 6.75 -5.97
N GLU A 163 -15.11 6.69 -7.28
CA GLU A 163 -15.87 5.85 -8.21
C GLU A 163 -14.92 5.11 -9.15
N ASN A 164 -15.19 3.82 -9.37
CA ASN A 164 -14.59 3.03 -10.44
C ASN A 164 -15.66 2.85 -11.53
N GLU A 165 -15.50 3.58 -12.63
CA GLU A 165 -16.52 3.71 -13.66
C GLU A 165 -16.44 2.56 -14.69
N GLU A 166 -15.24 2.17 -15.09
CA GLU A 166 -15.03 1.24 -16.21
C GLU A 166 -13.63 0.62 -16.20
N VAL A 167 -13.50 -0.64 -16.59
CA VAL A 167 -12.21 -1.26 -16.94
C VAL A 167 -11.88 -0.90 -18.39
N LEU A 168 -10.74 -0.26 -18.61
CA LEU A 168 -10.30 0.17 -19.93
C LEU A 168 -9.49 -0.91 -20.67
N GLY A 169 -8.86 -1.82 -19.92
CA GLY A 169 -8.13 -2.96 -20.47
C GLY A 169 -6.97 -3.43 -19.60
N THR A 170 -6.38 -4.55 -19.98
CA THR A 170 -5.21 -5.15 -19.34
C THR A 170 -4.17 -5.48 -20.41
N GLU A 171 -2.90 -5.18 -20.13
CA GLU A 171 -1.78 -5.52 -21.01
C GLU A 171 -0.59 -6.05 -20.20
N ALA A 172 0.16 -6.98 -20.78
CA ALA A 172 1.40 -7.48 -20.21
C ALA A 172 2.53 -6.45 -20.42
N VAL A 173 3.29 -6.17 -19.37
CA VAL A 173 4.41 -5.21 -19.36
C VAL A 173 5.56 -5.75 -18.53
N ASN A 174 6.78 -5.29 -18.83
CA ASN A 174 7.93 -5.52 -17.95
C ASN A 174 8.25 -4.23 -17.20
N VAL A 175 8.36 -4.31 -15.88
CA VAL A 175 8.71 -3.19 -15.00
C VAL A 175 10.09 -3.44 -14.42
N GLU A 176 10.97 -2.45 -14.44
CA GLU A 176 12.29 -2.56 -13.82
C GLU A 176 12.19 -2.24 -12.33
N VAL A 177 12.64 -3.16 -11.47
CA VAL A 177 12.64 -3.04 -10.01
C VAL A 177 14.00 -3.46 -9.48
N GLY A 178 14.69 -2.58 -8.75
CA GLY A 178 16.03 -2.89 -8.23
C GLY A 178 17.05 -3.28 -9.30
N GLY A 179 16.89 -2.81 -10.55
CA GLY A 179 17.74 -3.16 -11.70
C GLY A 179 17.41 -4.49 -12.38
N ALA A 180 16.32 -5.18 -11.99
CA ALA A 180 15.86 -6.41 -12.62
C ALA A 180 14.46 -6.24 -13.23
N PRO A 181 14.20 -6.84 -14.42
CA PRO A 181 12.86 -6.84 -14.99
C PRO A 181 11.91 -7.74 -14.18
N LEU A 182 10.68 -7.29 -14.02
CA LEU A 182 9.56 -8.02 -13.43
C LEU A 182 8.38 -8.01 -14.40
N ALA A 183 7.92 -9.20 -14.77
CA ALA A 183 6.75 -9.38 -15.62
C ALA A 183 5.49 -9.01 -14.84
N CYS A 184 4.70 -8.10 -15.38
CA CYS A 184 3.51 -7.55 -14.75
C CYS A 184 2.32 -7.51 -15.72
N ASN A 185 1.12 -7.59 -15.18
CA ASN A 185 -0.12 -7.21 -15.84
C ASN A 185 -0.48 -5.78 -15.41
N LYS A 186 -0.58 -4.88 -16.39
CA LYS A 186 -1.05 -3.51 -16.17
C LYS A 186 -2.53 -3.42 -16.50
N THR A 187 -3.36 -3.17 -15.50
CA THR A 187 -4.81 -2.97 -15.71
C THR A 187 -5.15 -1.49 -15.57
N SER A 188 -5.89 -0.95 -16.54
CA SER A 188 -6.33 0.45 -16.56
C SER A 188 -7.83 0.57 -16.30
N PHE A 189 -8.21 1.58 -15.54
CA PHE A 189 -9.59 1.87 -15.15
C PHE A 189 -9.90 3.34 -15.35
N ARG A 190 -11.12 3.65 -15.78
CA ARG A 190 -11.67 5.01 -15.66
C ARG A 190 -12.18 5.16 -14.23
N VAL A 191 -11.72 6.21 -13.57
CA VAL A 191 -12.08 6.50 -12.18
C VAL A 191 -12.43 7.96 -11.98
N ARG A 192 -13.05 8.27 -10.85
CA ARG A 192 -13.33 9.65 -10.43
C ARG A 192 -12.75 9.93 -9.04
N ILE A 193 -12.16 11.11 -8.88
CA ILE A 193 -11.70 11.66 -7.60
C ILE A 193 -12.30 13.06 -7.44
N GLY A 194 -13.26 13.18 -6.54
CA GLY A 194 -14.15 14.33 -6.38
C GLY A 194 -14.89 14.62 -7.68
N LYS A 195 -14.57 15.76 -8.28
CA LYS A 195 -15.11 16.17 -9.59
C LYS A 195 -14.14 15.88 -10.74
N THR A 196 -12.99 15.28 -10.46
CA THR A 196 -11.91 15.04 -11.41
C THR A 196 -12.06 13.67 -12.03
N LYS A 197 -12.20 13.61 -13.35
CA LYS A 197 -12.06 12.36 -14.10
C LYS A 197 -10.58 12.01 -14.23
N ALA A 198 -10.28 10.72 -14.07
CA ALA A 198 -8.92 10.23 -14.09
C ALA A 198 -8.85 8.81 -14.67
N THR A 199 -7.64 8.40 -15.03
CA THR A 199 -7.29 7.02 -15.33
C THR A 199 -6.46 6.46 -14.18
N MET A 200 -6.90 5.37 -13.58
CA MET A 200 -6.11 4.59 -12.64
C MET A 200 -5.45 3.43 -13.37
N ARG A 201 -4.18 3.15 -13.07
CA ARG A 201 -3.43 2.00 -13.55
C ARG A 201 -2.92 1.22 -12.35
N THR A 202 -3.06 -0.09 -12.36
CA THR A 202 -2.46 -0.98 -11.35
C THR A 202 -1.50 -1.95 -12.04
N LEU A 203 -0.43 -2.32 -11.35
CA LEU A 203 0.58 -3.27 -11.81
C LEU A 203 0.60 -4.46 -10.85
N GLN A 204 0.36 -5.66 -11.37
CA GLN A 204 0.32 -6.90 -10.59
C GLN A 204 1.23 -7.94 -11.23
N SER A 205 1.88 -8.77 -10.42
CA SER A 205 2.75 -9.85 -10.90
C SER A 205 2.48 -11.11 -10.09
N ASP A 206 2.34 -12.25 -10.77
CA ASP A 206 2.17 -13.55 -10.12
C ASP A 206 3.45 -13.98 -9.39
N ASP A 207 4.61 -13.46 -9.79
CA ASP A 207 5.92 -13.69 -9.17
C ASP A 207 6.19 -12.75 -7.99
N PHE A 208 5.17 -12.01 -7.53
CA PHE A 208 5.32 -11.01 -6.49
C PHE A 208 4.32 -11.17 -5.34
N VAL A 209 4.85 -11.55 -4.19
CA VAL A 209 4.09 -12.05 -3.03
C VAL A 209 3.69 -10.97 -2.03
N TRP A 210 4.06 -9.72 -2.31
CA TRP A 210 3.81 -8.56 -1.44
C TRP A 210 2.58 -7.74 -1.86
N GLY A 211 1.87 -8.16 -2.92
CA GLY A 211 0.67 -7.50 -3.44
C GLY A 211 0.93 -6.83 -4.78
N ASP A 212 0.45 -5.60 -4.93
CA ASP A 212 0.65 -4.85 -6.18
C ASP A 212 2.10 -4.35 -6.30
N VAL A 213 2.65 -4.39 -7.51
CA VAL A 213 3.97 -3.86 -7.86
C VAL A 213 3.94 -2.34 -7.97
N GLY A 214 2.77 -1.77 -8.29
CA GLY A 214 2.61 -0.33 -8.35
C GLY A 214 1.20 0.08 -8.73
N GLY A 215 0.96 1.38 -8.67
CA GLY A 215 -0.29 1.98 -9.10
C GLY A 215 -0.12 3.45 -9.42
N GLU A 216 -0.89 3.97 -10.36
CA GLU A 216 -0.84 5.37 -10.75
C GLU A 216 -2.26 5.88 -10.99
N ILE A 217 -2.54 7.12 -10.60
CA ILE A 217 -3.75 7.83 -10.98
C ILE A 217 -3.36 9.12 -11.70
N THR A 218 -3.77 9.25 -12.96
CA THR A 218 -3.51 10.42 -13.80
C THR A 218 -4.83 11.11 -14.11
N ALA A 219 -4.92 12.43 -13.87
CA ALA A 219 -6.05 13.23 -14.33
C ALA A 219 -6.06 13.35 -15.87
N GLU A 220 -7.21 13.72 -16.45
CA GLU A 220 -7.34 13.91 -17.91
C GLU A 220 -6.39 14.99 -18.48
N ASP A 221 -5.95 15.94 -17.64
CA ASP A 221 -4.96 16.97 -17.98
C ASP A 221 -3.50 16.44 -18.00
N GLY A 222 -3.29 15.14 -17.73
CA GLY A 222 -1.98 14.50 -17.69
C GLY A 222 -1.26 14.61 -16.35
N ARG A 223 -1.81 15.35 -15.38
CA ARG A 223 -1.21 15.48 -14.05
C ARG A 223 -1.32 14.17 -13.27
N VAL A 224 -0.21 13.72 -12.70
CA VAL A 224 -0.20 12.55 -11.81
C VAL A 224 -0.73 12.98 -10.44
N LEU A 225 -1.91 12.46 -10.10
CA LEU A 225 -2.56 12.67 -8.82
C LEU A 225 -1.90 11.81 -7.75
N TYR A 226 -1.56 10.56 -8.08
CA TYR A 226 -0.96 9.58 -7.19
C TYR A 226 -0.12 8.58 -7.97
N ARG A 227 0.95 8.09 -7.35
CA ARG A 227 1.81 7.05 -7.85
C ARG A 227 2.45 6.29 -6.71
N ALA A 228 2.28 4.97 -6.70
CA ALA A 228 2.99 4.01 -5.89
C ALA A 228 3.91 3.19 -6.79
N GLU A 229 5.19 3.13 -6.45
CA GLU A 229 6.22 2.45 -7.23
C GLU A 229 7.00 1.51 -6.30
N LEU A 230 7.05 0.21 -6.61
CA LEU A 230 8.05 -0.66 -6.03
C LEU A 230 9.42 -0.27 -6.59
N ILE A 231 10.29 0.27 -5.74
CA ILE A 231 11.61 0.77 -6.15
C ILE A 231 12.74 -0.23 -5.84
N ASP A 232 12.54 -1.10 -4.85
CA ASP A 232 13.51 -2.11 -4.47
C ASP A 232 12.81 -3.34 -3.85
N ARG A 233 13.45 -4.49 -4.00
CA ARG A 233 13.05 -5.76 -3.37
C ARG A 233 14.27 -6.66 -3.23
N GLY A 234 14.33 -7.47 -2.18
CA GLY A 234 15.44 -8.40 -2.01
C GLY A 234 15.34 -9.26 -0.77
N HIS A 235 16.47 -9.91 -0.47
CA HIS A 235 16.68 -10.73 0.71
C HIS A 235 18.01 -10.33 1.34
N THR A 236 18.03 -10.11 2.66
CA THR A 236 19.26 -9.88 3.41
C THR A 236 19.38 -10.88 4.54
N ASP A 237 20.50 -11.61 4.60
CA ASP A 237 20.77 -12.67 5.58
C ASP A 237 20.91 -12.17 7.05
N ALA A 238 20.68 -10.89 7.33
CA ALA A 238 20.88 -10.29 8.65
C ALA A 238 19.73 -9.35 9.07
N PRO A 239 19.34 -9.35 10.36
CA PRO A 239 18.56 -8.26 10.92
C PRO A 239 19.43 -7.00 10.91
N GLN A 240 19.19 -6.15 9.93
CA GLN A 240 19.79 -4.82 9.91
C GLN A 240 19.14 -4.05 11.04
N ARG A 241 19.93 -3.72 12.08
CA ARG A 241 19.52 -2.75 13.11
C ARG A 241 18.92 -1.54 12.41
N ALA A 242 17.80 -1.07 12.96
CA ALA A 242 17.05 0.10 12.51
C ALA A 242 17.98 1.21 12.01
N ALA A 243 17.54 1.86 10.93
CA ALA A 243 18.23 2.90 10.19
C ALA A 243 18.91 3.92 11.12
N GLY A 244 20.23 3.80 11.22
CA GLY A 244 21.08 4.74 11.92
C GLY A 244 22.42 4.89 11.20
N ALA A 245 22.41 5.05 9.88
CA ALA A 245 23.50 5.63 9.09
C ALA A 245 23.21 5.57 7.58
N TRP A 246 22.35 6.45 7.07
CA TRP A 246 22.78 7.14 5.85
C TRP A 246 23.76 8.21 6.33
N ARG A 247 25.04 7.84 6.47
CA ARG A 247 26.09 8.85 6.50
C ARG A 247 25.94 9.60 5.18
N ALA A 248 25.57 10.88 5.26
CA ALA A 248 25.91 11.80 4.18
C ALA A 248 27.37 11.53 3.83
N ALA A 249 27.64 11.10 2.60
CA ALA A 249 28.99 11.13 2.11
C ALA A 249 29.52 12.56 2.36
N PRO A 250 30.71 12.74 2.94
CA PRO A 250 31.27 14.07 3.08
C PRO A 250 31.24 14.71 1.69
N HIS A 251 30.64 15.89 1.61
CA HIS A 251 30.67 16.73 0.41
C HIS A 251 32.10 16.68 -0.15
N PRO A 252 32.30 16.36 -1.44
CA PRO A 252 33.59 16.62 -2.05
C PRO A 252 33.85 18.12 -1.89
N GLU A 253 34.91 18.46 -1.17
CA GLU A 253 35.35 19.85 -1.05
C GLU A 253 35.45 20.46 -2.46
N PRO A 254 35.01 21.71 -2.66
CA PRO A 254 35.19 22.37 -3.93
C PRO A 254 36.69 22.45 -4.20
N ARG A 255 37.15 21.71 -5.22
CA ARG A 255 38.51 21.84 -5.72
C ARG A 255 38.71 23.31 -6.09
N PRO A 256 39.78 23.98 -5.64
CA PRO A 256 40.08 25.33 -6.09
C PRO A 256 40.21 25.29 -7.61
N ALA A 257 39.50 26.19 -8.29
CA ALA A 257 39.62 26.36 -9.72
C ALA A 257 41.08 26.71 -10.05
N THR A 258 41.79 25.79 -10.69
CA THR A 258 43.07 26.11 -11.33
C THR A 258 42.78 27.11 -12.44
N VAL A 259 43.03 28.39 -12.16
CA VAL A 259 43.03 29.44 -13.18
C VAL A 259 44.19 29.11 -14.11
N ALA A 260 43.86 28.74 -15.35
CA ALA A 260 44.83 28.69 -16.43
C ALA A 260 45.36 30.13 -16.65
N GLN A 261 46.60 30.37 -16.22
CA GLN A 261 47.33 31.57 -16.62
C GLN A 261 47.62 31.46 -18.12
N SER A 262 46.86 32.19 -18.94
CA SER A 262 47.22 32.45 -20.32
C SER A 262 48.45 33.34 -20.32
N ALA A 263 49.57 32.81 -20.79
CA ALA A 263 50.76 33.59 -21.11
C ALA A 263 50.41 34.62 -22.20
N TYR A 264 50.34 35.89 -21.81
CA TYR A 264 50.52 36.99 -22.75
C TYR A 264 52.03 37.18 -22.90
N ALA A 265 52.51 36.89 -24.11
CA ALA A 265 53.84 37.30 -24.54
C ALA A 265 53.82 38.83 -24.68
N GLU A 266 54.65 39.50 -23.89
CA GLU A 266 55.07 40.88 -24.17
C GLU A 266 56.20 40.78 -25.19
N GLU A 267 55.92 41.20 -26.42
CA GLU A 267 56.94 41.58 -27.40
C GLU A 267 57.45 42.96 -26.97
N GLU A 268 58.66 43.00 -26.38
CA GLU A 268 59.46 44.22 -26.27
C GLU A 268 60.00 44.58 -27.66
N GLU A 269 59.56 45.73 -28.17
CA GLU A 269 60.11 46.40 -29.35
C GLU A 269 60.99 47.58 -28.88
N ASP A 270 62.28 47.47 -29.20
CA ASP A 270 63.39 48.43 -29.31
C ASP A 270 63.26 49.88 -28.79
N ASP A 271 64.21 50.30 -27.93
CA ASP A 271 65.32 51.25 -28.25
C ASP A 271 66.20 51.57 -27.02
#